data_AF-A0A1I4XIN6-F1
#
_entry.id   AF-A0A1I4XIN6-F1
#
_cell.length_a   1.000
_cell.length_b   1.000
_cell.length_c   1.000
_cell.angle_alpha   90.00
_cell.angle_beta   90.00
_cell.angle_gamma   90.00
#
_symmetry.space_group_name_H-M   'P 1'
#
loop_
_entity.id
_entity.type
_entity.pdbx_description
1 polymer ?
#
loop_
_entity_poly.entity_id
_entity_poly.type
_entity_poly.pdbx_seq_one_letter_code
_entity_poly.pdbx_strand_id
1 'polypeptide(L)'
;MVNNFKTDLILHVAQYPREEILNRMGYTRTTSANLERLDNVLESSSFGMEDGGFDFKYSSEGFLRALCVVVGMDMAETDQRISRVKKYLDEEKQAFKPYLWVDTGFQRKSQPLFALASCEHQRYLHFPKGFWRLPIDRQLGRAQSLVREHVYETGGDLGIWGQIKQYWFYYKKNAAYLLALNGEVIGKQDGPVPNQASGGRELDLIASTTREAWQ
;
A
#
# COMPACT_ATOMS: atom_id res chain seq x y z
N MET A 1 1.00 -13.32 15.13
CA MET A 1 2.20 -14.19 15.07
C MET A 1 3.53 -13.44 15.21
N VAL A 2 3.58 -12.11 15.08
CA VAL A 2 4.78 -11.28 15.39
C VAL A 2 4.90 -10.94 16.88
N ASN A 3 3.78 -10.94 17.62
CA ASN A 3 3.75 -10.55 19.03
C ASN A 3 4.67 -11.38 19.91
N ASN A 4 4.79 -12.69 19.70
CA ASN A 4 5.68 -13.53 20.51
C ASN A 4 7.15 -13.14 20.30
N PHE A 5 7.59 -12.88 19.07
CA PHE A 5 8.98 -12.49 18.83
C PHE A 5 9.33 -11.14 19.46
N LYS A 6 8.43 -10.16 19.33
CA LYS A 6 8.63 -8.84 19.92
C LYS A 6 8.64 -8.90 21.44
N THR A 7 7.70 -9.61 22.05
CA THR A 7 7.67 -9.82 23.49
C THR A 7 8.94 -10.51 23.99
N ASP A 8 9.37 -11.59 23.32
CA ASP A 8 10.60 -12.31 23.68
C ASP A 8 11.82 -11.40 23.60
N LEU A 9 11.96 -10.61 22.52
CA LEU A 9 13.07 -9.68 22.36
C LEU A 9 13.10 -8.62 23.46
N ILE A 10 11.95 -8.01 23.79
CA ILE A 10 11.84 -7.00 24.85
C ILE A 10 12.25 -7.59 26.21
N LEU A 11 11.83 -8.82 26.52
CA LEU A 11 12.20 -9.49 27.77
C LEU A 11 13.70 -9.74 27.89
N HIS A 12 14.39 -10.08 26.79
CA HIS A 12 15.84 -10.27 26.80
C HIS A 12 16.58 -8.94 26.86
N VAL A 13 16.13 -7.94 26.13
CA VAL A 13 16.71 -6.58 26.13
C VAL A 13 16.59 -5.93 27.51
N ALA A 14 15.49 -6.14 28.23
CA ALA A 14 15.27 -5.56 29.56
C ALA A 14 16.28 -6.04 30.63
N GLN A 15 17.03 -7.12 30.37
CA GLN A 15 18.04 -7.64 31.29
C GLN A 15 19.33 -6.82 31.31
N TYR A 16 19.51 -5.92 30.34
CA TYR A 16 20.74 -5.16 30.16
C TYR A 16 20.46 -3.66 29.99
N PRO A 17 21.32 -2.77 30.51
CA PRO A 17 21.32 -1.36 30.14
C PRO A 17 21.50 -1.20 28.62
N ARG A 18 20.76 -0.28 28.00
CA ARG A 18 20.80 -0.04 26.55
C ARG A 18 22.21 0.24 26.02
N GLU A 19 23.00 1.00 26.76
CA GLU A 19 24.39 1.31 26.41
C GLU A 19 25.29 0.07 26.44
N GLU A 20 25.05 -0.84 27.40
CA GLU A 20 25.80 -2.09 27.50
C GLU A 20 25.49 -3.01 26.31
N ILE A 21 24.22 -3.08 25.90
CA ILE A 21 23.81 -3.83 24.71
C ILE A 21 24.55 -3.30 23.47
N LEU A 22 24.52 -1.98 23.25
CA LEU A 22 25.19 -1.38 22.10
C LEU A 22 26.71 -1.56 22.15
N ASN A 23 27.32 -1.48 23.33
CA ASN A 23 28.74 -1.77 23.50
C ASN A 23 29.08 -3.22 23.11
N ARG A 24 28.29 -4.20 23.60
CA ARG A 24 28.43 -5.62 23.25
C ARG A 24 28.17 -5.91 21.76
N MET A 25 27.30 -5.13 21.11
CA MET A 25 27.11 -5.15 19.65
C MET A 25 28.31 -4.54 18.89
N GLY A 26 29.27 -3.94 19.60
CA GLY A 26 30.52 -3.40 19.09
C GLY A 26 30.49 -1.90 18.79
N TYR A 27 29.55 -1.15 19.35
CA TYR A 27 29.59 0.31 19.32
C TYR A 27 30.46 0.83 20.48
N THR A 28 31.69 1.20 20.18
CA THR A 28 32.66 1.67 21.19
C THR A 28 32.30 3.03 21.80
N ARG A 29 31.54 3.85 21.08
CA ARG A 29 30.91 5.08 21.59
C ARG A 29 29.44 5.06 21.26
N THR A 30 28.60 4.97 22.28
CA THR A 30 27.15 5.04 22.13
C THR A 30 26.75 6.47 21.76
N THR A 31 26.20 6.64 20.56
CA THR A 31 25.66 7.91 20.10
C THR A 31 24.14 7.93 20.30
N SER A 32 23.55 9.13 20.28
CA SER A 32 22.08 9.28 20.27
C SER A 32 21.43 8.53 19.11
N ALA A 33 22.05 8.53 17.93
CA ALA A 33 21.56 7.80 16.76
C ALA A 33 21.51 6.27 16.99
N ASN A 34 22.49 5.70 17.70
CA ASN A 34 22.49 4.28 18.01
C ASN A 34 21.37 3.91 19.01
N LEU A 35 21.09 4.80 19.97
CA LEU A 35 20.01 4.63 20.93
C LEU A 35 18.64 4.76 20.25
N GLU A 36 18.46 5.77 19.41
CA GLU A 36 17.23 5.95 18.62
C GLU A 36 16.98 4.74 17.70
N ARG A 37 18.04 4.18 17.12
CA ARG A 37 17.93 2.95 16.32
C ARG A 37 17.49 1.76 17.15
N LEU A 38 18.04 1.59 18.35
CA LEU A 38 17.60 0.54 19.28
C LEU A 38 16.14 0.74 19.65
N ASP A 39 15.73 1.96 19.97
CA ASP A 39 14.35 2.29 20.32
C ASP A 39 13.40 2.00 19.15
N ASN A 40 13.77 2.37 17.93
CA ASN A 40 13.00 2.03 16.74
C ASN A 40 12.82 0.51 16.57
N VAL A 41 13.86 -0.30 16.82
CA VAL A 41 13.74 -1.77 16.78
C VAL A 41 12.73 -2.30 17.80
N LEU A 42 12.69 -1.70 18.99
CA LEU A 42 11.80 -2.11 20.08
C LEU A 42 10.36 -1.59 19.91
N GLU A 43 10.19 -0.43 19.28
CA GLU A 43 8.89 0.23 19.12
C GLU A 43 8.18 -0.14 17.82
N SER A 44 8.93 -0.30 16.72
CA SER A 44 8.39 -0.69 15.42
C SER A 44 7.75 -2.09 15.46
N SER A 45 6.67 -2.28 14.69
CA SER A 45 6.05 -3.60 14.47
C SER A 45 6.91 -4.54 13.64
N SER A 46 7.85 -3.99 12.87
CA SER A 46 8.72 -4.69 11.93
C SER A 46 10.20 -4.49 12.27
N PHE A 47 10.50 -4.10 13.51
CA PHE A 47 11.85 -4.01 14.05
C PHE A 47 12.76 -3.04 13.26
N GLY A 48 12.18 -1.96 12.72
CA GLY A 48 12.92 -0.95 11.94
C GLY A 48 13.45 -1.47 10.60
N MET A 49 12.88 -2.56 10.08
CA MET A 49 13.27 -3.15 8.79
C MET A 49 12.51 -2.52 7.60
N GLU A 50 11.46 -1.74 7.84
CA GLU A 50 10.65 -1.08 6.82
C GLU A 50 11.38 0.06 6.09
N ASP A 51 12.24 0.81 6.79
CA ASP A 51 12.78 2.09 6.28
C ASP A 51 14.18 1.97 5.68
N GLY A 52 14.68 0.74 5.47
CA GLY A 52 16.00 0.52 4.87
C GLY A 52 17.16 1.12 5.68
N GLY A 53 16.96 1.30 6.99
CA GLY A 53 17.95 1.90 7.89
C GLY A 53 19.30 1.21 7.84
N PHE A 54 20.36 2.01 7.79
CA PHE A 54 21.74 1.55 7.77
C PHE A 54 22.60 2.51 8.58
N ASP A 55 23.57 1.96 9.30
CA ASP A 55 24.73 2.73 9.73
C ASP A 55 25.98 2.06 9.15
N PHE A 56 27.14 2.70 9.30
CA PHE A 56 28.41 2.18 8.79
C PHE A 56 28.80 0.78 9.30
N LYS A 57 28.05 0.18 10.25
CA LYS A 57 28.33 -1.12 10.85
C LYS A 57 27.31 -2.19 10.45
N TYR A 58 26.02 -1.88 10.48
CA TYR A 58 24.94 -2.84 10.29
C TYR A 58 23.81 -2.30 9.40
N SER A 59 23.31 -3.15 8.49
CA SER A 59 21.97 -3.02 7.91
C SER A 59 20.89 -3.24 8.98
N SER A 60 19.63 -2.85 8.73
CA SER A 60 18.54 -3.12 9.69
C SER A 60 18.45 -4.60 10.09
N GLU A 61 18.58 -5.51 9.13
CA GLU A 61 18.59 -6.96 9.43
C GLU A 61 19.83 -7.34 10.25
N GLY A 62 21.01 -6.84 9.86
CA GLY A 62 22.26 -7.12 10.59
C GLY A 62 22.23 -6.61 12.03
N PHE A 63 21.61 -5.45 12.24
CA PHE A 63 21.45 -4.85 13.55
C PHE A 63 20.55 -5.70 14.45
N LEU A 64 19.39 -6.10 13.92
CA LEU A 64 18.46 -6.97 14.66
C LEU A 64 19.09 -8.33 15.01
N ARG A 65 19.81 -8.94 14.05
CA ARG A 65 20.54 -10.20 14.30
C ARG A 65 21.60 -10.04 15.39
N ALA A 66 22.44 -8.99 15.28
CA ALA A 66 23.47 -8.70 16.27
C ALA A 66 22.88 -8.44 17.67
N LEU A 67 21.74 -7.74 17.74
CA LEU A 67 21.01 -7.52 18.97
C LEU A 67 20.57 -8.86 19.60
N CYS A 68 19.92 -9.73 18.83
CA CYS A 68 19.44 -11.04 19.30
C CYS A 68 20.59 -11.92 19.83
N VAL A 69 21.75 -11.91 19.15
CA VAL A 69 22.96 -12.62 19.61
C VAL A 69 23.42 -12.09 20.96
N VAL A 70 23.53 -10.76 21.10
CA VAL A 70 24.05 -10.11 22.32
C VAL A 70 23.15 -10.34 23.53
N VAL A 71 21.83 -10.39 23.31
CA VAL A 71 20.87 -10.65 24.40
C VAL A 71 20.60 -12.15 24.61
N GLY A 72 21.35 -13.03 23.95
CA GLY A 72 21.38 -14.47 24.24
C GLY A 72 20.20 -15.27 23.67
N MET A 73 19.55 -14.79 22.61
CA MET A 73 18.45 -15.53 21.96
C MET A 73 18.98 -16.69 21.12
N ASP A 74 18.19 -17.77 21.03
CA ASP A 74 18.49 -18.88 20.11
C ASP A 74 18.39 -18.41 18.65
N MET A 75 19.51 -18.43 17.95
CA MET A 75 19.59 -17.96 16.57
C MET A 75 18.89 -18.89 15.58
N ALA A 76 18.73 -20.18 15.88
CA ALA A 76 18.03 -21.09 14.98
C ALA A 76 16.54 -20.70 14.84
N GLU A 77 15.89 -20.38 15.96
CA GLU A 77 14.51 -19.89 15.95
C GLU A 77 14.43 -18.41 15.50
N THR A 78 15.34 -17.57 15.99
CA THR A 78 15.35 -16.12 15.69
C THR A 78 15.49 -15.87 14.19
N ASP A 79 16.37 -16.59 13.50
CA ASP A 79 16.58 -16.42 12.08
C ASP A 79 15.33 -16.75 11.26
N GLN A 80 14.56 -17.76 11.67
CA GLN A 80 13.28 -18.06 11.03
C GLN A 80 12.28 -16.93 11.24
N ARG A 81 12.23 -16.34 12.44
CA ARG A 81 11.35 -15.21 12.78
C ARG A 81 11.73 -13.96 11.98
N ILE A 82 13.01 -13.60 11.91
CA ILE A 82 13.53 -12.49 11.11
C ILE A 82 13.22 -12.70 9.62
N SER A 83 13.48 -13.91 9.10
CA SER A 83 13.21 -14.24 7.69
C SER A 83 11.73 -14.11 7.33
N ARG A 84 10.81 -14.47 8.24
CA ARG A 84 9.36 -14.28 8.04
C ARG A 84 8.99 -12.80 7.95
N VAL A 85 9.53 -11.96 8.83
CA VAL A 85 9.26 -10.50 8.80
C VAL A 85 9.83 -9.89 7.52
N LYS A 86 11.06 -10.23 7.14
CA LYS A 86 11.67 -9.78 5.90
C LYS A 86 10.84 -10.16 4.68
N LYS A 87 10.43 -11.43 4.58
CA LYS A 87 9.55 -11.89 3.50
C LYS A 87 8.24 -11.10 3.45
N TYR A 88 7.63 -10.85 4.61
CA TYR A 88 6.40 -10.05 4.68
C TYR A 88 6.60 -8.62 4.15
N LEU A 89 7.72 -7.97 4.50
CA LEU A 89 8.06 -6.63 4.03
C LEU A 89 8.39 -6.60 2.54
N ASP A 90 9.12 -7.60 2.03
CA ASP A 90 9.43 -7.72 0.61
C ASP A 90 8.16 -7.91 -0.22
N GLU A 91 7.25 -8.77 0.23
CA GLU A 91 5.91 -8.90 -0.35
C GLU A 91 5.15 -7.58 -0.32
N GLU A 92 5.17 -6.86 0.80
CA GLU A 92 4.52 -5.55 0.92
C GLU A 92 5.12 -4.53 -0.06
N LYS A 93 6.43 -4.52 -0.25
CA LYS A 93 7.12 -3.60 -1.16
C LYS A 93 6.85 -3.91 -2.63
N GLN A 94 6.77 -5.19 -2.99
CA GLN A 94 6.56 -5.63 -4.38
C GLN A 94 5.09 -5.68 -4.78
N ALA A 95 4.17 -5.77 -3.82
CA ALA A 95 2.75 -5.87 -4.10
C ALA A 95 2.20 -4.62 -4.78
N PHE A 96 1.37 -4.85 -5.79
CA PHE A 96 0.49 -3.82 -6.33
C PHE A 96 -0.44 -3.34 -5.22
N LYS A 97 -0.54 -2.02 -5.04
CA LYS A 97 -1.46 -1.40 -4.08
C LYS A 97 -2.76 -1.06 -4.80
N PRO A 98 -3.87 -1.75 -4.50
CA PRO A 98 -5.15 -1.41 -5.09
C PRO A 98 -5.53 0.03 -4.80
N TYR A 99 -6.28 0.62 -5.70
CA TYR A 99 -6.79 1.98 -5.57
C TYR A 99 -8.07 2.13 -6.41
N LEU A 100 -8.85 3.17 -6.10
CA LEU A 100 -9.93 3.64 -6.96
C LEU A 100 -9.44 4.86 -7.73
N TRP A 101 -9.69 4.88 -9.03
CA TRP A 101 -9.58 6.08 -9.83
C TRP A 101 -10.97 6.64 -10.13
N VAL A 102 -11.14 7.94 -9.91
CA VAL A 102 -12.40 8.64 -10.14
C VAL A 102 -12.44 9.14 -11.58
N ASP A 103 -13.43 8.69 -12.33
CA ASP A 103 -13.65 9.11 -13.70
C ASP A 103 -14.76 10.16 -13.76
N THR A 104 -14.40 11.35 -14.22
CA THR A 104 -15.31 12.48 -14.41
C THR A 104 -15.54 12.79 -15.90
N GLY A 105 -14.87 12.08 -16.82
CA GLY A 105 -14.85 12.43 -18.24
C GLY A 105 -14.25 13.83 -18.50
N PHE A 106 -13.38 14.31 -17.60
CA PHE A 106 -12.86 15.66 -17.63
C PHE A 106 -12.17 15.99 -18.96
N GLN A 107 -12.59 17.09 -19.57
CA GLN A 107 -11.91 17.72 -20.70
C GLN A 107 -11.58 19.16 -20.33
N ARG A 108 -10.28 19.51 -20.35
CA ARG A 108 -9.81 20.85 -19.99
C ARG A 108 -10.36 21.87 -20.99
N LYS A 109 -11.05 22.89 -20.48
CA LYS A 109 -11.55 24.02 -21.30
C LYS A 109 -10.74 25.28 -21.02
N SER A 110 -10.69 25.69 -19.76
CA SER A 110 -10.07 26.94 -19.32
C SER A 110 -9.32 26.82 -17.99
N GLN A 111 -9.31 25.62 -17.39
CA GLN A 111 -8.68 25.37 -16.09
C GLN A 111 -7.17 25.60 -16.15
N PRO A 112 -6.59 26.37 -15.21
CA PRO A 112 -5.14 26.55 -15.12
C PRO A 112 -4.42 25.23 -14.83
N LEU A 113 -3.28 25.01 -15.49
CA LEU A 113 -2.50 23.76 -15.34
C LEU A 113 -2.01 23.53 -13.90
N PHE A 114 -1.58 24.59 -13.20
CA PHE A 114 -1.11 24.45 -11.82
C PHE A 114 -2.23 23.98 -10.88
N ALA A 115 -3.47 24.46 -11.09
CA ALA A 115 -4.61 24.05 -10.28
C ALA A 115 -4.96 22.57 -10.51
N LEU A 116 -4.87 22.10 -11.76
CA LEU A 116 -5.05 20.68 -12.09
C LEU A 116 -3.96 19.82 -11.44
N ALA A 117 -2.69 20.23 -11.53
CA ALA A 117 -1.59 19.51 -10.90
C ALA A 117 -1.76 19.41 -9.37
N SER A 118 -2.17 20.50 -8.72
CA SER A 118 -2.45 20.50 -7.27
C SER A 118 -3.62 19.60 -6.88
N CYS A 119 -4.62 19.42 -7.76
CA CYS A 119 -5.84 18.66 -7.48
C CYS A 119 -5.82 17.21 -7.99
N GLU A 120 -4.76 16.75 -8.64
CA GLU A 120 -4.70 15.40 -9.25
C GLU A 120 -4.91 14.30 -8.21
N HIS A 121 -4.39 14.48 -6.99
CA HIS A 121 -4.55 13.54 -5.90
C HIS A 121 -6.02 13.25 -5.54
N GLN A 122 -6.94 14.19 -5.80
CA GLN A 122 -8.38 14.00 -5.54
C GLN A 122 -9.01 12.92 -6.42
N ARG A 123 -8.37 12.59 -7.55
CA ARG A 123 -8.85 11.56 -8.48
C ARG A 123 -8.48 10.14 -8.06
N TYR A 124 -7.76 9.97 -6.95
CA TYR A 124 -7.31 8.67 -6.47
C TYR A 124 -7.76 8.46 -5.02
N LEU A 125 -8.46 7.35 -4.77
CA LEU A 125 -8.78 6.90 -3.41
C LEU A 125 -7.92 5.69 -3.08
N HIS A 126 -7.26 5.74 -1.93
CA HIS A 126 -6.32 4.73 -1.47
C HIS A 126 -6.92 3.90 -0.35
N PHE A 127 -6.48 2.64 -0.28
CA PHE A 127 -6.87 1.72 0.77
C PHE A 127 -5.80 1.63 1.86
N PRO A 128 -6.16 1.22 3.09
CA PRO A 128 -5.20 1.04 4.17
C PRO A 128 -4.13 -0.02 3.85
N LYS A 129 -2.99 0.05 4.55
CA LYS A 129 -1.89 -0.92 4.43
C LYS A 129 -2.41 -2.36 4.57
N GLY A 130 -1.85 -3.27 3.78
CA GLY A 130 -2.26 -4.68 3.76
C GLY A 130 -3.60 -4.99 3.08
N PHE A 131 -4.35 -3.99 2.58
CA PHE A 131 -5.62 -4.21 1.86
C PHE A 131 -5.51 -5.21 0.71
N TRP A 132 -4.41 -5.15 -0.03
CA TRP A 132 -4.11 -6.02 -1.16
C TRP A 132 -4.04 -7.52 -0.82
N ARG A 133 -3.87 -7.86 0.47
CA ARG A 133 -3.81 -9.26 0.95
C ARG A 133 -5.19 -9.87 1.13
N LEU A 134 -6.25 -9.06 1.09
CA LEU A 134 -7.60 -9.56 1.20
C LEU A 134 -7.97 -10.36 -0.06
N PRO A 135 -8.81 -11.40 0.06
CA PRO A 135 -9.46 -12.02 -1.08
C PRO A 135 -10.19 -10.99 -1.96
N ILE A 136 -10.25 -11.24 -3.27
CA ILE A 136 -10.77 -10.26 -4.23
C ILE A 136 -12.23 -9.86 -3.97
N ASP A 137 -13.05 -10.78 -3.49
CA ASP A 137 -14.44 -10.54 -3.08
C ASP A 137 -14.51 -9.52 -1.92
N ARG A 138 -13.61 -9.65 -0.93
CA ARG A 138 -13.52 -8.72 0.20
C ARG A 138 -12.95 -7.37 -0.22
N GLN A 139 -11.98 -7.34 -1.12
CA GLN A 139 -11.47 -6.10 -1.68
C GLN A 139 -12.57 -5.35 -2.43
N LEU A 140 -13.28 -6.06 -3.31
CA LEU A 140 -14.36 -5.50 -4.10
C LEU A 140 -15.47 -4.94 -3.20
N GLY A 141 -15.96 -5.71 -2.23
CA GLY A 141 -16.98 -5.23 -1.29
C GLY A 141 -16.57 -3.95 -0.54
N ARG A 142 -15.29 -3.81 -0.16
CA ARG A 142 -14.76 -2.59 0.45
C ARG A 142 -14.64 -1.44 -0.55
N ALA A 143 -14.23 -1.70 -1.78
CA ALA A 143 -14.19 -0.70 -2.85
C ALA A 143 -15.59 -0.14 -3.14
N GLN A 144 -16.62 -1.00 -3.20
CA GLN A 144 -18.01 -0.58 -3.38
C GLN A 144 -18.50 0.31 -2.24
N SER A 145 -18.14 -0.01 -0.99
CA SER A 145 -18.47 0.83 0.16
C SER A 145 -17.76 2.19 0.12
N LEU A 146 -16.47 2.20 -0.23
CA LEU A 146 -15.70 3.44 -0.34
C LEU A 146 -16.24 4.35 -1.46
N VAL A 147 -16.72 3.78 -2.57
CA VAL A 147 -17.41 4.54 -3.63
C VAL A 147 -18.66 5.23 -3.08
N ARG A 148 -19.52 4.50 -2.36
CA ARG A 148 -20.75 5.08 -1.78
C ARG A 148 -20.44 6.20 -0.79
N GLU A 149 -19.46 5.98 0.08
CA GLU A 149 -18.99 6.97 1.05
C GLU A 149 -18.48 8.22 0.33
N HIS A 150 -17.57 8.06 -0.63
CA HIS A 150 -17.01 9.18 -1.37
C HIS A 150 -18.07 9.95 -2.18
N VAL A 151 -19.03 9.27 -2.81
CA VAL A 151 -20.16 9.94 -3.51
C VAL A 151 -21.02 10.73 -2.52
N TYR A 152 -21.28 10.18 -1.33
CA TYR A 152 -22.02 10.88 -0.29
C TYR A 152 -21.27 12.13 0.21
N GLU A 153 -19.97 12.02 0.45
CA GLU A 153 -19.13 13.14 0.93
C GLU A 153 -18.98 14.26 -0.10
N THR A 154 -18.86 13.90 -1.39
CA THR A 154 -18.64 14.85 -2.49
C THR A 154 -19.92 15.35 -3.15
N GLY A 155 -21.08 14.76 -2.82
CA GLY A 155 -22.32 15.00 -3.56
C GLY A 155 -22.25 14.62 -5.04
N GLY A 156 -21.29 13.75 -5.42
CA GLY A 156 -21.06 13.35 -6.81
C GLY A 156 -20.30 14.37 -7.66
N ASP A 157 -19.72 15.43 -7.07
CA ASP A 157 -18.90 16.42 -7.77
C ASP A 157 -17.46 16.47 -7.23
N LEU A 158 -16.48 16.43 -8.11
CA LEU A 158 -15.06 16.46 -7.75
C LEU A 158 -14.43 17.83 -8.08
N GLY A 159 -15.15 18.91 -7.78
CA GLY A 159 -14.66 20.28 -7.89
C GLY A 159 -14.20 20.65 -9.30
N ILE A 160 -12.90 20.97 -9.44
CA ILE A 160 -12.32 21.36 -10.74
C ILE A 160 -12.46 20.27 -11.82
N TRP A 161 -12.62 19.02 -11.41
CA TRP A 161 -12.77 17.86 -12.29
C TRP A 161 -14.22 17.64 -12.75
N GLY A 162 -15.20 18.27 -12.08
CA GLY A 162 -16.62 18.18 -12.36
C GLY A 162 -17.29 16.91 -11.84
N GLN A 163 -18.43 16.59 -12.43
CA GLN A 163 -19.32 15.51 -12.01
C GLN A 163 -18.69 14.13 -12.19
N ILE A 164 -18.76 13.32 -11.14
CA ILE A 164 -18.29 11.93 -11.13
C ILE A 164 -19.22 11.09 -12.00
N LYS A 165 -18.64 10.32 -12.93
CA LYS A 165 -19.36 9.44 -13.84
C LYS A 165 -19.30 7.99 -13.40
N GLN A 166 -18.13 7.56 -12.94
CA GLN A 166 -17.85 6.18 -12.57
C GLN A 166 -16.51 6.08 -11.83
N TYR A 167 -16.22 4.90 -11.31
CA TYR A 167 -14.95 4.60 -10.65
C TYR A 167 -14.32 3.35 -11.25
N TRP A 168 -12.99 3.37 -11.32
CA TRP A 168 -12.20 2.21 -11.71
C TRP A 168 -11.46 1.67 -10.49
N PHE A 169 -11.84 0.47 -10.05
CA PHE A 169 -11.15 -0.24 -8.97
C PHE A 169 -10.04 -1.11 -9.55
N TYR A 170 -8.80 -0.60 -9.50
CA TYR A 170 -7.64 -1.36 -9.92
C TYR A 170 -7.19 -2.27 -8.77
N TYR A 171 -7.24 -3.58 -9.01
CA TYR A 171 -6.77 -4.60 -8.06
C TYR A 171 -5.45 -5.25 -8.49
N LYS A 172 -5.03 -5.01 -9.74
CA LYS A 172 -3.72 -5.33 -10.30
C LYS A 172 -3.39 -4.36 -11.45
N LYS A 173 -2.12 -4.30 -11.86
CA LYS A 173 -1.59 -3.31 -12.83
C LYS A 173 -2.44 -3.12 -14.09
N ASN A 174 -2.97 -4.21 -14.66
CA ASN A 174 -3.72 -4.21 -15.91
C ASN A 174 -5.07 -4.93 -15.74
N ALA A 175 -5.76 -4.71 -14.62
CA ALA A 175 -7.17 -5.05 -14.54
C ALA A 175 -7.88 -4.23 -13.49
N ALA A 176 -9.13 -3.92 -13.82
CA ALA A 176 -9.98 -3.12 -12.97
C ALA A 176 -11.43 -3.58 -13.05
N TYR A 177 -12.18 -3.31 -11.99
CA TYR A 177 -13.63 -3.34 -12.01
C TYR A 177 -14.16 -1.94 -12.24
N LEU A 178 -15.18 -1.82 -13.08
CA LEU A 178 -15.89 -0.58 -13.29
C LEU A 178 -17.06 -0.53 -12.31
N LEU A 179 -17.12 0.54 -11.52
CA LEU A 179 -18.12 0.75 -10.47
C LEU A 179 -18.96 1.99 -10.79
N ALA A 180 -20.28 1.84 -10.67
CA ALA A 180 -21.22 2.95 -10.72
C ALA A 180 -21.20 3.76 -9.40
N LEU A 181 -21.87 4.92 -9.38
CA LEU A 181 -21.91 5.82 -8.22
C LEU A 181 -22.57 5.19 -6.98
N ASN A 182 -23.48 4.23 -7.15
CA ASN A 182 -24.07 3.45 -6.06
C ASN A 182 -23.14 2.33 -5.55
N GLY A 183 -21.96 2.19 -6.15
CA GLY A 183 -20.99 1.14 -5.87
C GLY A 183 -21.32 -0.19 -6.53
N GLU A 184 -22.30 -0.29 -7.43
CA GLU A 184 -22.55 -1.53 -8.19
C GLU A 184 -21.46 -1.77 -9.23
N VAL A 185 -21.12 -3.04 -9.43
CA VAL A 185 -20.17 -3.45 -10.47
C VAL A 185 -20.91 -3.49 -11.80
N ILE A 186 -20.53 -2.59 -12.70
CA ILE A 186 -21.15 -2.47 -14.02
C ILE A 186 -20.25 -2.99 -15.14
N GLY A 187 -19.01 -3.33 -14.83
CA GLY A 187 -18.09 -3.91 -15.79
C GLY A 187 -16.81 -4.44 -15.16
N LYS A 188 -16.05 -5.17 -15.97
CA LYS A 188 -14.70 -5.61 -15.65
C LYS A 188 -13.85 -5.43 -16.88
N GLN A 189 -12.65 -4.91 -16.67
CA GLN A 189 -11.64 -4.81 -17.71
C GLN A 189 -10.42 -5.62 -17.31
N ASP A 190 -9.98 -6.48 -18.24
CA ASP A 190 -8.70 -7.17 -18.19
C ASP A 190 -7.84 -6.62 -19.35
N GLY A 191 -6.59 -6.23 -19.05
CA GLY A 191 -5.70 -5.52 -19.98
C GLY A 191 -5.42 -4.07 -19.59
N PRO A 192 -4.57 -3.35 -20.36
CA PRO A 192 -4.32 -1.94 -20.11
C PRO A 192 -5.63 -1.16 -20.22
N VAL A 193 -5.98 -0.41 -19.17
CA VAL A 193 -7.13 0.49 -19.22
C VAL A 193 -6.73 1.67 -20.11
N PRO A 194 -7.44 1.92 -21.22
CA PRO A 194 -7.11 3.02 -22.10
C PRO A 194 -7.23 4.31 -21.31
N ASN A 195 -6.14 5.09 -21.27
CA ASN A 195 -6.18 6.42 -20.71
C ASN A 195 -7.09 7.29 -21.59
N GLN A 196 -8.32 7.53 -21.14
CA GLN A 196 -9.28 8.39 -21.85
C GLN A 196 -8.85 9.87 -21.86
N ALA A 197 -7.70 10.22 -21.26
CA ALA A 197 -7.06 11.52 -21.45
C ALA A 197 -6.50 11.71 -22.88
N SER A 198 -6.45 10.65 -23.69
CA SER A 198 -6.13 10.74 -25.13
C SER A 198 -7.42 10.98 -25.91
N GLY A 199 -7.51 12.11 -26.61
CA GLY A 199 -8.72 12.59 -27.26
C GLY A 199 -9.48 11.54 -28.08
N GLY A 200 -10.81 11.60 -27.93
CA GLY A 200 -11.83 11.12 -28.88
C GLY A 200 -11.54 9.80 -29.59
N ARG A 201 -11.87 8.69 -28.94
CA ARG A 201 -12.38 7.53 -29.67
C ARG A 201 -13.61 7.00 -28.96
N GLU A 202 -14.72 7.18 -29.66
CA GLU A 202 -16.05 6.66 -29.36
C GLU A 202 -15.95 5.15 -29.10
N LEU A 203 -16.50 4.70 -27.96
CA LEU A 203 -16.65 3.29 -27.67
C LEU A 203 -17.77 2.77 -28.58
N ASP A 204 -17.43 1.89 -29.52
CA ASP A 204 -18.42 1.11 -30.26
C ASP A 204 -19.23 0.27 -29.26
N LEU A 205 -20.43 0.76 -28.97
CA LEU A 205 -21.48 0.00 -28.33
C LEU A 205 -21.81 -1.19 -29.25
N ILE A 206 -21.56 -2.41 -28.78
CA ILE A 206 -22.06 -3.62 -29.43
C ILE A 206 -23.60 -3.58 -29.33
N ALA A 207 -24.24 -3.00 -30.33
CA ALA A 207 -25.65 -3.16 -30.58
C ALA A 207 -25.88 -4.55 -31.20
N SER A 208 -26.52 -5.41 -30.41
CA SER A 208 -27.43 -6.48 -30.83
C SER A 208 -27.17 -7.13 -32.20
N THR A 209 -26.54 -8.30 -32.19
CA THR A 209 -26.72 -9.31 -33.23
C THR A 209 -28.18 -9.76 -33.25
N THR A 210 -28.97 -9.28 -34.20
CA THR A 210 -30.11 -10.04 -34.74
C THR A 210 -30.59 -9.45 -36.07
N ARG A 211 -30.84 -10.36 -37.02
CA ARG A 211 -31.39 -10.18 -38.39
C ARG A 211 -30.31 -9.74 -39.40
N GLU A 212 -30.06 -10.41 -40.52
CA GLU A 212 -30.97 -11.15 -41.40
C GLU A 212 -30.25 -12.37 -42.03
N ALA A 213 -30.87 -13.55 -41.87
CA ALA A 213 -30.86 -14.57 -42.91
C ALA A 213 -32.03 -14.28 -43.87
N TRP A 214 -32.04 -14.89 -45.06
CA TRP A 214 -32.97 -14.70 -46.20
C TRP A 214 -32.56 -13.47 -47.06
N GLN A 215 -32.12 -13.58 -48.32
CA GLN A 215 -32.31 -14.55 -49.40
C GLN A 215 -31.04 -14.68 -50.26
#